data_AF-A0A7R9TM68-F1
#
_entry.id   AF-A0A7R9TM68-F1
#
_cell.length_a   1.000
_cell.length_b   1.000
_cell.length_c   1.000
_cell.angle_alpha   90.00
_cell.angle_beta   90.00
_cell.angle_gamma   90.00
#
_symmetry.space_group_name_H-M   'P 1'
#
loop_
_entity.id
_entity.type
_entity.pdbx_description
1 polymer ?
#
loop_
_entity_poly.entity_id
_entity_poly.type
_entity_poly.pdbx_seq_one_letter_code
_entity_poly.pdbx_strand_id
1 'polypeptide(L)'
;RQRYFLCVKSWKASPLPPAQRPVLFYFGNEDNVELYVNHTGLMWENADRLGAALLFVEHRYYGESTVPPAEPNGTLPRNPSCLNYLTTDQALADFATVLMSLDSVLPGARRGVTPVVGFGGSYGGMMAAWFRLKFPHLVDGVISASAPIWSFFGLTPAYDADGFMRVVTRDAQAAGGAAPSCAANAKEAFRRILK
;
A
#
# COMPACT_ATOMS: atom_id res chain seq x y z
N ARG A 1 -13.78 -12.96 -3.69
CA ARG A 1 -12.47 -13.67 -3.76
C ARG A 1 -11.41 -12.59 -3.71
N GLN A 2 -10.37 -12.72 -2.89
CA GLN A 2 -9.28 -11.75 -2.82
C GLN A 2 -8.04 -12.29 -3.54
N ARG A 3 -7.44 -11.48 -4.42
CA ARG A 3 -6.23 -11.83 -5.17
C ARG A 3 -5.00 -11.47 -4.34
N TYR A 4 -3.96 -12.28 -4.47
CA TYR A 4 -2.63 -11.98 -3.93
C TYR A 4 -1.56 -12.63 -4.81
N PHE A 5 -0.34 -12.08 -4.76
CA PHE A 5 0.85 -12.66 -5.38
C PHE A 5 1.83 -13.10 -4.30
N LEU A 6 2.37 -14.30 -4.45
CA LEU A 6 3.35 -14.88 -3.55
C LEU A 6 4.61 -15.28 -4.33
N CYS A 7 5.75 -14.69 -3.98
CA CYS A 7 7.06 -15.10 -4.47
C CYS A 7 7.85 -15.76 -3.34
N VAL A 8 8.29 -17.00 -3.57
CA VAL A 8 9.03 -17.83 -2.59
C VAL A 8 10.42 -18.23 -3.05
N LYS A 9 10.95 -17.59 -4.11
CA LYS A 9 12.26 -17.94 -4.69
C LYS A 9 13.36 -17.82 -3.63
N SER A 10 13.52 -16.65 -3.04
CA SER A 10 14.53 -16.36 -2.02
C SER A 10 14.25 -17.13 -0.71
N TRP A 11 12.98 -17.24 -0.31
CA TRP A 11 12.55 -18.04 0.83
C TRP A 11 13.01 -19.50 0.77
N LYS A 12 12.81 -20.16 -0.38
CA LYS A 12 13.17 -21.57 -0.58
C LYS A 12 14.68 -21.78 -0.73
N ALA A 13 15.38 -20.83 -1.36
CA ALA A 13 16.82 -20.89 -1.55
C ALA A 13 17.61 -20.52 -0.28
N SER A 14 16.98 -19.86 0.68
CA SER A 14 17.65 -19.37 1.88
C SER A 14 18.16 -20.52 2.77
N PRO A 15 19.44 -20.46 3.21
CA PRO A 15 19.98 -21.40 4.20
C PRO A 15 19.52 -21.08 5.63
N LEU A 16 18.83 -19.95 5.83
CA LEU A 16 18.36 -19.54 7.14
C LEU A 16 17.21 -20.43 7.62
N PRO A 17 17.13 -20.70 8.94
CA PRO A 17 16.00 -21.43 9.49
C PRO A 17 14.69 -20.65 9.25
N PRO A 18 13.53 -21.33 9.14
CA PRO A 18 12.25 -20.67 8.85
C PRO A 18 11.86 -19.52 9.78
N ALA A 19 12.33 -19.54 11.04
CA ALA A 19 12.09 -18.48 12.03
C ALA A 19 12.92 -17.20 11.79
N GLN A 20 13.95 -17.26 10.93
CA GLN A 20 14.81 -16.13 10.58
C GLN A 20 14.57 -15.61 9.17
N ARG A 21 13.67 -16.24 8.42
CA ARG A 21 13.26 -15.79 7.10
C ARG A 21 12.02 -14.93 7.27
N PRO A 22 12.02 -13.64 6.88
CA PRO A 22 10.86 -12.79 7.00
C PRO A 22 9.89 -12.98 5.82
N VAL A 23 8.64 -12.63 6.05
CA VAL A 23 7.68 -12.32 4.99
C VAL A 23 7.67 -10.80 4.82
N LEU A 24 7.95 -10.31 3.62
CA LEU A 24 7.70 -8.92 3.26
C LEU A 24 6.27 -8.85 2.70
N PHE A 25 5.38 -8.19 3.45
CA PHE A 25 3.96 -8.15 3.17
C PHE A 25 3.57 -6.78 2.62
N TYR A 26 3.09 -6.70 1.38
CA TYR A 26 2.61 -5.45 0.81
C TYR A 26 1.11 -5.29 1.04
N PHE A 27 0.73 -4.17 1.66
CA PHE A 27 -0.65 -3.72 1.79
C PHE A 27 -1.09 -3.08 0.48
N GLY A 28 -1.72 -3.86 -0.40
CA GLY A 28 -2.31 -3.34 -1.64
C GLY A 28 -3.29 -2.20 -1.33
N ASN A 29 -3.36 -1.27 -2.26
CA ASN A 29 -4.07 -0.01 -2.07
C ASN A 29 -5.01 0.25 -3.26
N GLU A 30 -5.14 1.49 -3.70
CA GLU A 30 -6.22 1.98 -4.57
C GLU A 30 -6.08 1.60 -6.06
N ASP A 31 -5.49 0.44 -6.38
CA ASP A 31 -5.35 -0.03 -7.77
C ASP A 31 -5.12 -1.55 -7.84
N ASN A 32 -5.05 -2.08 -9.06
CA ASN A 32 -4.62 -3.43 -9.38
C ASN A 32 -3.23 -3.71 -8.77
N VAL A 33 -3.13 -4.80 -8.00
CA VAL A 33 -1.92 -5.10 -7.24
C VAL A 33 -0.68 -5.37 -8.09
N GLU A 34 -0.83 -5.73 -9.37
CA GLU A 34 0.29 -5.91 -10.30
C GLU A 34 1.11 -4.64 -10.48
N LEU A 35 0.48 -3.47 -10.37
CA LEU A 35 1.19 -2.19 -10.35
C LEU A 35 2.23 -2.17 -9.22
N TYR A 36 1.82 -2.56 -8.01
CA TYR A 36 2.68 -2.51 -6.84
C TYR A 36 3.74 -3.62 -6.84
N VAL A 37 3.42 -4.79 -7.40
CA VAL A 37 4.38 -5.86 -7.70
C VAL A 37 5.51 -5.30 -8.56
N ASN A 38 5.20 -4.55 -9.62
CA ASN A 38 6.18 -4.03 -10.57
C ASN A 38 6.96 -2.80 -10.08
N HIS A 39 6.41 -2.02 -9.14
CA HIS A 39 7.00 -0.73 -8.75
C HIS A 39 7.50 -0.66 -7.29
N THR A 40 7.36 -1.72 -6.49
CA THR A 40 7.91 -1.77 -5.12
C THR A 40 9.29 -2.45 -5.08
N GLY A 41 10.25 -1.86 -5.78
CA GLY A 41 11.62 -2.41 -5.95
C GLY A 41 12.31 -2.79 -4.65
N LEU A 42 12.13 -2.00 -3.59
CA LEU A 42 12.77 -2.21 -2.28
C LEU A 42 12.51 -3.60 -1.69
N MET A 43 11.32 -4.18 -1.90
CA MET A 43 11.01 -5.54 -1.45
C MET A 43 11.80 -6.58 -2.23
N TRP A 44 11.86 -6.44 -3.56
CA TRP A 44 12.59 -7.35 -4.45
C TRP A 44 14.09 -7.29 -4.22
N GLU A 45 14.66 -6.10 -4.13
CA GLU A 45 16.09 -5.85 -3.93
C GLU A 45 16.62 -6.43 -2.61
N ASN A 46 15.75 -6.56 -1.59
CA ASN A 46 16.12 -7.12 -0.29
C ASN A 46 15.75 -8.60 -0.13
N ALA A 47 14.98 -9.19 -1.04
CA ALA A 47 14.44 -10.54 -0.89
C ALA A 47 15.54 -11.59 -0.73
N ASP A 48 16.55 -11.58 -1.59
CA ASP A 48 17.65 -12.55 -1.57
C ASP A 48 18.52 -12.41 -0.32
N ARG A 49 18.90 -11.18 0.03
CA ARG A 49 19.73 -10.90 1.22
C ARG A 49 19.04 -11.33 2.51
N LEU A 50 17.72 -11.17 2.59
CA LEU A 50 16.94 -11.52 3.78
C LEU A 50 16.44 -12.97 3.74
N GLY A 51 16.57 -13.67 2.61
CA GLY A 51 15.92 -14.97 2.40
C GLY A 51 14.40 -14.89 2.53
N ALA A 52 13.80 -13.78 2.07
CA ALA A 52 12.42 -13.45 2.34
C ALA A 52 11.43 -14.11 1.37
N ALA A 53 10.19 -14.29 1.81
CA ALA A 53 9.05 -14.44 0.91
C ALA A 53 8.42 -13.07 0.67
N LEU A 54 7.95 -12.82 -0.54
CA LEU A 54 7.22 -11.59 -0.88
C LEU A 54 5.75 -11.93 -1.07
N LEU A 55 4.88 -11.24 -0.33
CA LEU A 55 3.44 -11.43 -0.38
C LEU A 55 2.76 -10.09 -0.64
N PHE A 56 2.16 -9.94 -1.82
CA PHE A 56 1.41 -8.74 -2.20
C PHE A 56 -0.08 -9.07 -2.18
N VAL A 57 -0.84 -8.46 -1.29
CA VAL A 57 -2.28 -8.73 -1.16
C VAL A 57 -3.06 -7.57 -1.77
N GLU A 58 -3.97 -7.88 -2.70
CA GLU A 58 -4.79 -6.86 -3.34
C GLU A 58 -5.88 -6.33 -2.41
N HIS A 59 -6.11 -5.03 -2.48
CA HIS A 59 -7.16 -4.39 -1.70
C HIS A 59 -8.53 -4.81 -2.23
N ARG A 60 -9.50 -5.06 -1.32
CA ARG A 60 -10.89 -5.30 -1.72
C ARG A 60 -11.40 -4.16 -2.64
N TYR A 61 -12.22 -4.50 -3.62
CA TYR A 61 -12.76 -3.60 -4.65
C TYR A 61 -11.78 -3.12 -5.74
N TYR A 62 -10.50 -3.49 -5.67
CA TYR A 62 -9.52 -3.10 -6.70
C TYR A 62 -9.01 -4.33 -7.48
N GLY A 63 -8.57 -4.09 -8.71
CA GLY A 63 -8.09 -5.14 -9.61
C GLY A 63 -9.12 -6.26 -9.82
N GLU A 64 -8.75 -7.49 -9.46
CA GLU A 64 -9.63 -8.66 -9.57
C GLU A 64 -10.27 -9.05 -8.22
N SER A 65 -10.00 -8.29 -7.16
CA SER A 65 -10.51 -8.55 -5.81
C SER A 65 -11.91 -7.99 -5.62
N THR A 66 -12.88 -8.72 -6.16
CA THR A 66 -14.29 -8.30 -6.20
C THR A 66 -15.05 -8.74 -4.94
N VAL A 67 -15.91 -7.85 -4.44
CA VAL A 67 -16.78 -8.08 -3.28
C VAL A 67 -18.23 -8.23 -3.76
N PRO A 68 -18.93 -9.32 -3.40
CA PRO A 68 -20.33 -9.48 -3.74
C PRO A 68 -21.25 -8.39 -3.16
N PRO A 69 -22.31 -7.98 -3.89
CA PRO A 69 -22.66 -8.43 -5.22
C PRO A 69 -21.73 -7.79 -6.27
N ALA A 70 -21.06 -8.63 -7.07
CA ALA A 70 -20.31 -8.25 -8.25
C ALA A 70 -21.14 -8.62 -9.48
N GLU A 71 -21.04 -7.85 -10.56
CA GLU A 71 -21.67 -8.19 -11.83
C GLU A 71 -21.13 -9.53 -12.36
N PRO A 72 -21.87 -10.27 -13.21
CA PRO A 72 -21.43 -11.56 -13.73
C PRO A 72 -20.08 -11.54 -14.45
N ASN A 73 -19.68 -10.38 -14.98
CA ASN A 73 -18.39 -10.14 -15.63
C ASN A 73 -17.26 -9.79 -14.64
N GLY A 74 -17.51 -9.87 -13.33
CA GLY A 74 -16.56 -9.50 -12.28
C GLY A 74 -16.39 -7.99 -12.09
N THR A 75 -17.16 -7.13 -12.77
CA THR A 75 -17.10 -5.68 -12.50
C THR A 75 -17.93 -5.34 -11.27
N LEU A 76 -17.54 -4.27 -10.57
CA LEU A 76 -18.36 -3.73 -9.50
C LEU A 76 -19.62 -3.11 -10.12
N PRO A 77 -20.82 -3.41 -9.59
CA PRO A 77 -22.03 -2.76 -10.05
C PRO A 77 -21.90 -1.26 -9.85
N ARG A 78 -22.39 -0.47 -10.80
CA ARG A 78 -22.41 1.00 -10.72
C ARG A 78 -23.54 1.50 -9.80
N ASN A 79 -23.66 0.91 -8.62
CA ASN A 79 -24.63 1.29 -7.60
C ASN A 79 -23.88 1.56 -6.29
N PRO A 80 -24.02 2.76 -5.69
CA PRO A 80 -23.41 3.07 -4.40
C PRO A 80 -23.72 2.05 -3.29
N SER A 81 -24.87 1.39 -3.33
CA SER A 81 -25.24 0.34 -2.36
C SER A 81 -24.30 -0.88 -2.38
N CYS A 82 -23.56 -1.09 -3.47
CA CYS A 82 -22.58 -2.17 -3.59
C CYS A 82 -21.24 -1.84 -2.91
N LEU A 83 -21.03 -0.58 -2.50
CA LEU A 83 -19.79 -0.10 -1.87
C LEU A 83 -19.85 -0.12 -0.33
N ASN A 84 -20.91 -0.66 0.27
CA ASN A 84 -21.09 -0.69 1.73
C ASN A 84 -19.92 -1.35 2.48
N TYR A 85 -19.19 -2.27 1.84
CA TYR A 85 -18.05 -2.96 2.44
C TYR A 85 -16.69 -2.40 1.99
N LEU A 86 -16.66 -1.33 1.20
CA LEU A 86 -15.45 -0.62 0.82
C LEU A 86 -15.07 0.36 1.95
N THR A 87 -14.56 -0.19 3.05
CA THR A 87 -14.07 0.59 4.18
C THR A 87 -12.65 0.18 4.56
N THR A 88 -11.93 1.09 5.21
CA THR A 88 -10.57 0.84 5.71
C THR A 88 -10.55 -0.29 6.74
N ASP A 89 -11.47 -0.31 7.70
CA ASP A 89 -11.53 -1.35 8.74
C ASP A 89 -11.66 -2.75 8.13
N GLN A 90 -12.52 -2.84 7.13
CA GLN A 90 -12.80 -4.04 6.39
C GLN A 90 -11.58 -4.52 5.58
N ALA A 91 -10.89 -3.61 4.88
CA ALA A 91 -9.66 -3.96 4.17
C ALA A 91 -8.52 -4.38 5.13
N LEU A 92 -8.39 -3.72 6.29
CA LEU A 92 -7.45 -4.15 7.34
C LEU A 92 -7.80 -5.56 7.86
N ALA A 93 -9.07 -5.86 8.04
CA ALA A 93 -9.52 -7.19 8.46
C ALA A 93 -9.22 -8.28 7.41
N ASP A 94 -9.27 -7.95 6.11
CA ASP A 94 -8.85 -8.87 5.05
C ASP A 94 -7.37 -9.21 5.16
N PHE A 95 -6.51 -8.18 5.27
CA PHE A 95 -5.07 -8.39 5.45
C PHE A 95 -4.76 -9.19 6.72
N ALA A 96 -5.50 -8.94 7.80
CA ALA A 96 -5.39 -9.71 9.04
C ALA A 96 -5.77 -11.17 8.81
N THR A 97 -6.81 -11.45 8.04
CA THR A 97 -7.26 -12.81 7.70
C THR A 97 -6.20 -13.56 6.89
N VAL A 98 -5.55 -12.90 5.92
CA VAL A 98 -4.43 -13.48 5.17
C VAL A 98 -3.26 -13.82 6.09
N LEU A 99 -2.87 -12.91 6.99
CA LEU A 99 -1.76 -13.17 7.93
C LEU A 99 -2.11 -14.19 9.03
N MET A 100 -3.38 -14.27 9.44
CA MET A 100 -3.85 -15.30 10.36
C MET A 100 -3.78 -16.71 9.75
N SER A 101 -3.92 -16.80 8.42
CA SER A 101 -3.81 -18.03 7.62
C SER A 101 -2.47 -18.16 6.88
N LEU A 102 -1.43 -17.49 7.38
CA LEU A 102 -0.12 -17.40 6.71
C LEU A 102 0.52 -18.77 6.44
N ASP A 103 0.35 -19.74 7.34
CA ASP A 103 0.84 -21.10 7.19
C ASP A 103 0.22 -21.84 6.00
N SER A 104 -1.05 -21.54 5.70
CA SER A 104 -1.80 -22.05 4.55
C SER A 104 -1.38 -21.34 3.25
N VAL A 105 -1.07 -20.05 3.34
CA VAL A 105 -0.60 -19.24 2.19
C VAL A 105 0.86 -19.57 1.83
N LEU A 106 1.73 -19.73 2.83
CA LEU A 106 3.15 -19.96 2.69
C LEU A 106 3.59 -21.19 3.50
N PRO A 107 3.70 -22.37 2.85
CA PRO A 107 4.17 -23.57 3.52
C PRO A 107 5.54 -23.39 4.19
N GLY A 108 5.59 -23.74 5.47
CA GLY A 108 6.79 -23.60 6.31
C GLY A 108 6.91 -22.26 7.04
N ALA A 109 6.03 -21.29 6.77
CA ALA A 109 5.82 -20.17 7.67
C ALA A 109 4.98 -20.59 8.88
N ARG A 110 5.22 -19.96 10.03
CA ARG A 110 4.46 -20.21 11.26
C ARG A 110 4.10 -18.90 11.93
N ARG A 111 2.80 -18.67 12.17
CA ARG A 111 2.32 -17.47 12.85
C ARG A 111 2.94 -17.36 14.25
N GLY A 112 3.40 -16.15 14.60
CA GLY A 112 4.10 -15.88 15.85
C GLY A 112 5.55 -16.37 15.91
N VAL A 113 6.07 -16.98 14.83
CA VAL A 113 7.46 -17.43 14.72
C VAL A 113 8.14 -16.82 13.49
N THR A 114 7.47 -16.83 12.35
CA THR A 114 7.94 -16.20 11.11
C THR A 114 7.78 -14.69 11.22
N PRO A 115 8.87 -13.90 11.12
CA PRO A 115 8.77 -12.45 11.15
C PRO A 115 7.99 -11.93 9.94
N VAL A 116 7.14 -10.93 10.14
CA VAL A 116 6.39 -10.27 9.07
C VAL A 116 6.68 -8.78 9.12
N VAL A 117 7.25 -8.25 8.05
CA VAL A 117 7.48 -6.81 7.88
C VAL A 117 6.53 -6.30 6.80
N GLY A 118 5.65 -5.38 7.19
CA GLY A 118 4.67 -4.80 6.28
C GLY A 118 5.24 -3.64 5.45
N PHE A 119 4.75 -3.45 4.23
CA PHE A 119 5.17 -2.42 3.28
C PHE A 119 3.93 -1.78 2.66
N GLY A 120 4.00 -0.47 2.43
CA GLY A 120 3.00 0.21 1.61
C GLY A 120 3.44 1.63 1.27
N GLY A 121 3.00 2.11 0.10
CA GLY A 121 3.22 3.48 -0.35
C GLY A 121 1.89 4.24 -0.43
N SER A 122 1.90 5.57 -0.27
CA SER A 122 0.68 6.40 -0.35
C SER A 122 -0.41 5.89 0.63
N TYR A 123 -1.64 5.66 0.18
CA TYR A 123 -2.70 5.02 0.97
C TYR A 123 -2.31 3.62 1.45
N GLY A 124 -1.57 2.82 0.68
CA GLY A 124 -1.01 1.55 1.16
C GLY A 124 -0.06 1.73 2.35
N GLY A 125 0.68 2.84 2.38
CA GLY A 125 1.50 3.23 3.53
C GLY A 125 0.66 3.58 4.76
N MET A 126 -0.48 4.25 4.56
CA MET A 126 -1.45 4.52 5.62
C MET A 126 -2.04 3.21 6.15
N MET A 127 -2.42 2.29 5.26
CA MET A 127 -2.87 0.94 5.60
C MET A 127 -1.81 0.21 6.42
N ALA A 128 -0.53 0.27 6.03
CA ALA A 128 0.56 -0.36 6.78
C ALA A 128 0.68 0.19 8.21
N ALA A 129 0.67 1.53 8.35
CA ALA A 129 0.75 2.18 9.65
C ALA A 129 -0.45 1.82 10.54
N TRP A 130 -1.66 1.94 10.01
CA TRP A 130 -2.89 1.61 10.75
C TRP A 130 -2.98 0.13 11.08
N PHE A 131 -2.52 -0.75 10.20
CA PHE A 131 -2.47 -2.18 10.45
C PHE A 131 -1.55 -2.50 11.62
N ARG A 132 -0.34 -1.91 11.68
CA ARG A 132 0.55 -2.10 12.83
C ARG A 132 -0.08 -1.62 14.14
N LEU A 133 -0.82 -0.51 14.11
CA LEU A 133 -1.49 0.03 15.30
C LEU A 133 -2.63 -0.89 15.78
N LYS A 134 -3.39 -1.49 14.86
CA LYS A 134 -4.59 -2.30 15.19
C LYS A 134 -4.27 -3.79 15.39
N PHE A 135 -3.32 -4.33 14.64
CA PHE A 135 -2.93 -5.74 14.65
C PHE A 135 -1.42 -5.91 14.90
N PRO A 136 -0.85 -5.35 15.99
CA PRO A 136 0.58 -5.47 16.28
C PRO A 136 1.05 -6.91 16.56
N HIS A 137 0.12 -7.84 16.74
CA HIS A 137 0.43 -9.26 16.92
C HIS A 137 0.55 -10.04 15.60
N LEU A 138 0.28 -9.40 14.44
CA LEU A 138 0.36 -10.02 13.11
C LEU A 138 1.52 -9.51 12.25
N VAL A 139 2.13 -8.38 12.60
CA VAL A 139 3.32 -7.81 11.94
C VAL A 139 4.32 -7.35 12.97
N ASP A 140 5.62 -7.56 12.75
CA ASP A 140 6.70 -7.14 13.65
C ASP A 140 7.07 -5.67 13.46
N GLY A 141 6.88 -5.15 12.25
CA GLY A 141 7.15 -3.76 11.90
C GLY A 141 6.58 -3.42 10.53
N VAL A 142 6.56 -2.13 10.19
CA VAL A 142 6.06 -1.66 8.89
C VAL A 142 6.92 -0.53 8.32
N ILE A 143 7.08 -0.53 6.99
CA ILE A 143 7.60 0.58 6.21
C ILE A 143 6.40 1.31 5.58
N SER A 144 6.05 2.45 6.17
CA SER A 144 4.96 3.32 5.74
C SER A 144 5.54 4.45 4.86
N ALA A 145 5.68 4.20 3.56
CA ALA A 145 6.37 5.09 2.65
C ALA A 145 5.43 6.21 2.13
N SER A 146 5.81 7.47 2.36
CA SER A 146 5.07 8.66 1.91
C SER A 146 3.57 8.62 2.25
N ALA A 147 3.23 8.13 3.44
CA ALA A 147 1.86 7.95 3.90
C ALA A 147 1.31 9.24 4.53
N PRO A 148 0.27 9.88 3.95
CA PRO A 148 -0.29 11.12 4.48
C PRO A 148 -1.25 10.88 5.66
N ILE A 149 -0.79 10.21 6.72
CA ILE A 149 -1.60 9.83 7.89
C ILE A 149 -2.14 11.02 8.70
N TRP A 150 -1.59 12.22 8.49
CA TRP A 150 -1.99 13.47 9.16
C TRP A 150 -2.74 14.46 8.27
N SER A 151 -3.17 14.04 7.07
CA SER A 151 -3.84 14.90 6.11
C SER A 151 -5.37 14.86 6.21
N PHE A 152 -5.92 14.95 7.43
CA PHE A 152 -7.37 14.87 7.69
C PHE A 152 -7.86 16.02 8.57
N PHE A 153 -9.07 16.51 8.26
CA PHE A 153 -9.74 17.50 9.11
C PHE A 153 -9.95 16.97 10.53
N GLY A 154 -9.90 17.86 11.52
CA GLY A 154 -10.09 17.52 12.93
C GLY A 154 -8.85 16.93 13.62
N LEU A 155 -7.73 16.78 12.93
CA LEU A 155 -6.46 16.38 13.55
C LEU A 155 -5.75 17.55 14.24
N THR A 156 -4.79 17.23 15.10
CA THR A 156 -3.87 18.18 15.74
C THR A 156 -2.43 17.79 15.40
N PRO A 157 -1.63 18.67 14.77
CA PRO A 157 -2.00 20.01 14.29
C PRO A 157 -3.09 19.98 13.22
N ALA A 158 -3.80 21.09 13.06
CA ALA A 158 -4.89 21.20 12.11
C ALA A 158 -4.41 20.93 10.68
N TYR A 159 -5.28 20.28 9.88
CA TYR A 159 -4.99 20.02 8.48
C TYR A 159 -4.79 21.32 7.69
N ASP A 160 -3.64 21.41 7.03
CA ASP A 160 -3.27 22.53 6.16
C ASP A 160 -3.72 22.24 4.72
N ALA A 161 -4.89 22.75 4.36
CA ALA A 161 -5.51 22.51 3.05
C ALA A 161 -4.67 23.02 1.86
N ASP A 162 -3.81 24.02 2.08
CA ASP A 162 -2.93 24.57 1.04
C ASP A 162 -1.57 23.86 1.01
N GLY A 163 -1.24 23.07 2.03
CA GLY A 163 0.08 22.46 2.22
C GLY A 163 0.55 21.66 1.01
N PHE A 164 -0.34 20.81 0.46
CA PHE A 164 -0.03 20.01 -0.72
C PHE A 164 0.33 20.89 -1.93
N MET A 165 -0.52 21.86 -2.27
CA MET A 165 -0.31 22.72 -3.45
C MET A 165 0.86 23.68 -3.29
N ARG A 166 1.18 24.09 -2.05
CA ARG A 166 2.41 24.85 -1.79
C ARG A 166 3.66 24.04 -2.07
N VAL A 167 3.70 22.77 -1.68
CA VAL A 167 4.83 21.87 -1.99
C VAL A 167 4.93 21.63 -3.50
N VAL A 168 3.82 21.34 -4.19
CA VAL A 168 3.80 21.23 -5.67
C VAL A 168 4.35 22.49 -6.34
N THR A 169 3.96 23.67 -5.86
CA THR A 169 4.47 24.93 -6.39
C THR A 169 5.97 25.10 -6.14
N ARG A 170 6.46 24.71 -4.96
CA ARG A 170 7.89 24.73 -4.63
C ARG A 170 8.69 23.80 -5.53
N ASP A 171 8.15 22.62 -5.83
CA ASP A 171 8.81 21.64 -6.69
C ASP A 171 8.93 22.16 -8.15
N ALA A 172 8.00 23.02 -8.58
CA ALA A 172 8.06 23.76 -9.85
C ALA A 172 8.98 25.02 -9.81
N GLN A 173 9.69 25.28 -8.71
CA GLN A 173 10.68 26.35 -8.61
C GLN A 173 12.10 25.78 -8.70
N ALA A 174 13.09 26.67 -8.89
CA ALA A 174 14.50 26.29 -8.91
C ALA A 174 14.94 25.54 -7.63
N ALA A 175 14.38 25.90 -6.48
CA ALA A 175 14.63 25.19 -5.22
C ALA A 175 14.15 23.72 -5.22
N GLY A 176 13.16 23.41 -6.07
CA GLY A 176 12.66 22.06 -6.32
C GLY A 176 13.37 21.32 -7.47
N GLY A 177 14.38 21.95 -8.09
CA GLY A 177 15.10 21.39 -9.24
C GLY A 177 14.47 21.69 -10.60
N ALA A 178 13.40 22.50 -10.67
CA ALA A 178 12.78 22.89 -11.93
C ALA A 178 13.50 24.09 -12.59
N ALA A 179 13.20 24.31 -13.88
CA ALA A 179 13.69 25.50 -14.59
C ALA A 179 13.20 26.80 -13.91
N PRO A 180 14.02 27.87 -13.83
CA PRO A 180 13.67 29.09 -13.09
C PRO A 180 12.33 29.72 -13.48
N SER A 181 11.95 29.63 -14.75
CA SER A 181 10.70 30.20 -15.27
C SER A 181 9.48 29.27 -15.14
N CYS A 182 9.63 28.03 -14.66
CA CYS A 182 8.56 27.01 -14.67
C CYS A 182 7.32 27.47 -13.90
N ALA A 183 7.45 27.78 -12.60
CA ALA A 183 6.33 28.25 -11.79
C ALA A 183 5.70 29.56 -12.32
N ALA A 184 6.50 30.49 -12.85
CA ALA A 184 6.00 31.75 -13.39
C ALA A 184 5.18 31.53 -14.67
N ASN A 185 5.68 30.68 -15.57
CA ASN A 185 5.00 30.30 -16.80
C ASN A 185 3.69 29.56 -16.51
N ALA A 186 3.67 28.64 -15.54
CA ALA A 186 2.45 27.94 -15.13
C ALA A 186 1.38 28.92 -14.63
N LYS A 187 1.75 29.88 -13.76
CA LYS A 187 0.83 30.93 -13.29
C LYS A 187 0.29 31.78 -14.43
N GLU A 188 1.14 32.15 -15.38
CA GLU A 188 0.73 32.94 -16.55
C GLU A 188 -0.20 32.14 -17.48
N ALA A 189 0.06 30.85 -17.68
CA ALA A 189 -0.82 29.98 -18.46
C ALA A 189 -2.24 29.95 -17.87
N PHE A 190 -2.38 29.75 -16.55
CA PHE A 190 -3.68 29.78 -15.89
C PHE A 190 -4.39 31.13 -16.06
N ARG A 191 -3.68 32.26 -15.94
CA ARG A 191 -4.27 33.59 -16.17
C ARG A 191 -4.79 33.79 -17.58
N ARG A 192 -4.17 33.15 -18.57
CA ARG A 192 -4.61 33.24 -19.97
C ARG A 192 -5.83 32.36 -20.26
N ILE A 193 -5.92 31.19 -19.63
CA ILE A 193 -7.02 30.25 -19.82
C ILE A 193 -8.30 30.71 -19.11
N LEU A 194 -8.17 31.39 -17.96
CA LEU A 194 -9.30 31.85 -17.15
C LEU A 194 -9.86 33.22 -17.57
N LYS A 195 -9.41 33.78 -18.69
CA LYS A 195 -10.01 34.95 -19.34
C LYS A 195 -11.10 34.51 -20.29
#